data_AF-A0A319BWL4-F1
#
_entry.id   AF-A0A319BWL4-F1
#
_cell.length_a   1.000
_cell.length_b   1.000
_cell.length_c   1.000
_cell.angle_alpha   90.00
_cell.angle_beta   90.00
_cell.angle_gamma   90.00
#
_symmetry.space_group_name_H-M   'P 1'
#
loop_
_entity.id
_entity.type
_entity.pdbx_description
1 polymer ?
#
loop_
_entity_poly.entity_id
_entity_poly.type
_entity_poly.pdbx_seq_one_letter_code
_entity_poly.pdbx_strand_id
1 'polypeptide(L)'
;MYDYRHIHQGKDSHTLGGITWKLSQLRFERIGSLFEEEGFFQMKECLSRGHILHERYDLETSRGPFTSETEFWDSLISAFVEHAEALPLSHHCFVAPVPSPEDYQSGMQYKGAVSLWNDFVTVGRKLDSSENRLDYSNVGNALRDILHGGQLPAIIPETFPLCHADLSVNNIYVDDDYNITRIIDWAFASSIPESMFSDLRTSFTDGFIAAMPGAVEKSLINSYRESPDRAHVAWSLSRLLSLDYIADYDLFATVWHSFQKAH
;
A
#
# COMPACT_ATOMS: atom_id res chain seq x y z
N MET A 1 -18.78 -19.14 21.55
CA MET A 1 -17.51 -18.87 22.25
C MET A 1 -16.49 -19.85 21.66
N TYR A 2 -15.85 -19.47 20.55
CA TYR A 2 -14.65 -20.14 20.05
C TYR A 2 -13.52 -19.15 20.26
N ASP A 3 -12.65 -19.50 21.19
CA ASP A 3 -11.51 -18.71 21.64
C ASP A 3 -10.37 -18.93 20.63
N TYR A 4 -10.29 -18.08 19.61
CA TYR A 4 -9.15 -18.02 18.66
C TYR A 4 -8.03 -17.12 19.20
N ARG A 5 -7.71 -17.25 20.49
CA ARG A 5 -6.60 -16.55 21.10
C ARG A 5 -5.79 -17.51 21.94
N HIS A 6 -5.07 -18.43 21.30
CA HIS A 6 -3.75 -18.82 21.80
C HIS A 6 -3.00 -19.70 20.79
N ILE A 7 -1.74 -19.29 20.55
CA ILE A 7 -0.64 -20.04 19.92
C ILE A 7 -0.73 -20.05 18.38
N HIS A 8 0.24 -19.40 17.71
CA HIS A 8 0.81 -19.70 16.35
C HIS A 8 1.45 -18.47 15.66
N GLN A 9 1.18 -17.23 16.11
CA GLN A 9 1.71 -16.00 15.48
C GLN A 9 3.24 -15.99 15.23
N GLY A 10 4.05 -16.66 16.06
CA GLY A 10 5.51 -16.67 15.93
C GLY A 10 6.07 -17.52 14.78
N LYS A 11 5.44 -18.67 14.47
CA LYS A 11 5.92 -19.55 13.37
C LYS A 11 5.52 -18.98 12.01
N ASP A 12 4.30 -18.47 11.89
CA ASP A 12 3.76 -17.93 10.65
C ASP A 12 4.54 -16.68 10.20
N SER A 13 4.90 -15.83 11.17
CA SER A 13 5.67 -14.60 10.91
C SER A 13 7.08 -14.87 10.39
N HIS A 14 7.74 -15.93 10.86
CA HIS A 14 9.09 -16.30 10.38
C HIS A 14 9.07 -16.92 8.98
N THR A 15 8.09 -17.77 8.69
CA THR A 15 7.94 -18.40 7.37
C THR A 15 7.57 -17.36 6.32
N LEU A 16 6.62 -16.48 6.62
CA LEU A 16 6.24 -15.36 5.75
C LEU A 16 7.39 -14.38 5.55
N GLY A 17 8.12 -14.04 6.63
CA GLY A 17 9.34 -13.24 6.55
C GLY A 17 10.38 -13.84 5.60
N GLY A 18 10.58 -15.16 5.65
CA GLY A 18 11.50 -15.87 4.74
C GLY A 18 11.04 -15.92 3.28
N ILE A 19 9.75 -16.06 3.03
CA ILE A 19 9.19 -15.97 1.67
C ILE A 19 9.38 -14.56 1.11
N THR A 20 9.07 -13.55 1.90
CA THR A 20 9.19 -12.16 1.48
C THR A 20 10.65 -11.76 1.32
N TRP A 21 11.58 -12.26 2.13
CA TRP A 21 13.01 -12.14 1.85
C TRP A 21 13.36 -12.69 0.47
N LYS A 22 12.90 -13.91 0.12
CA LYS A 22 13.16 -14.48 -1.21
C LYS A 22 12.56 -13.62 -2.33
N LEU A 23 11.35 -13.10 -2.16
CA LEU A 23 10.71 -12.20 -3.13
C LEU A 23 11.46 -10.87 -3.27
N SER A 24 12.00 -10.33 -2.17
CA SER A 24 12.79 -9.09 -2.20
C SER A 24 14.11 -9.23 -2.95
N GLN A 25 14.59 -10.47 -3.14
CA GLN A 25 15.76 -10.77 -3.98
C GLN A 25 15.42 -10.89 -5.47
N LEU A 26 14.13 -11.11 -5.82
CA LEU A 26 13.67 -11.09 -7.20
C LEU A 26 13.46 -9.63 -7.61
N ARG A 27 14.51 -8.99 -8.12
CA ARG A 27 14.51 -7.56 -8.44
C ARG A 27 14.56 -7.30 -9.93
N PHE A 28 13.90 -6.22 -10.35
CA PHE A 28 13.76 -5.80 -11.73
C PHE A 28 14.26 -4.36 -11.90
N GLU A 29 14.71 -4.00 -13.10
CA GLU A 29 15.21 -2.64 -13.42
C GLU A 29 14.08 -1.60 -13.54
N ARG A 30 12.83 -2.05 -13.61
CA ARG A 30 11.64 -1.21 -13.81
C ARG A 30 10.53 -1.60 -12.86
N ILE A 31 9.65 -0.63 -12.55
CA ILE A 31 8.40 -0.81 -11.80
C ILE A 31 7.29 -1.14 -12.80
N GLY A 32 6.56 -2.24 -12.58
CA GLY A 32 5.48 -2.68 -13.47
C GLY A 32 4.89 -4.00 -13.01
N SER A 33 3.96 -4.57 -13.78
CA SER A 33 3.44 -5.91 -13.50
C SER A 33 4.08 -6.96 -14.40
N LEU A 34 4.13 -8.19 -13.89
CA LEU A 34 4.68 -9.33 -14.58
C LEU A 34 3.61 -9.97 -15.47
N PHE A 35 3.90 -10.07 -16.76
CA PHE A 35 3.04 -10.72 -17.75
C PHE A 35 3.74 -11.94 -18.32
N GLU A 36 3.01 -13.04 -18.47
CA GLU A 36 3.48 -14.22 -19.18
C GLU A 36 3.05 -14.14 -20.64
N GLU A 37 4.02 -14.15 -21.55
CA GLU A 37 3.79 -14.17 -22.99
C GLU A 37 4.67 -15.22 -23.64
N GLU A 38 4.05 -16.16 -24.35
CA GLU A 38 4.75 -17.24 -25.06
C GLU A 38 5.70 -18.06 -24.15
N GLY A 39 5.38 -18.17 -22.86
CA GLY A 39 6.19 -18.88 -21.85
C GLY A 39 7.35 -18.08 -21.27
N PHE A 40 7.45 -16.78 -21.58
CA PHE A 40 8.43 -15.85 -20.99
C PHE A 40 7.73 -14.80 -20.14
N PHE A 41 8.37 -14.43 -19.03
CA PHE A 41 7.88 -13.36 -18.18
C PHE A 41 8.50 -12.02 -18.59
N GLN A 42 7.65 -11.01 -18.76
CA GLN A 42 8.05 -9.65 -19.12
C GLN A 42 7.39 -8.63 -18.21
N MET A 43 8.12 -7.55 -17.93
CA MET A 43 7.61 -6.40 -17.19
C MET A 43 6.86 -5.46 -18.13
N LYS A 44 5.60 -5.20 -17.86
CA LYS A 44 4.77 -4.25 -18.64
C LYS A 44 4.10 -3.23 -17.73
N GLU A 45 2.96 -2.70 -18.16
CA GLU A 45 2.18 -1.74 -17.40
C GLU A 45 1.92 -2.22 -15.96
N CYS A 46 1.89 -1.27 -15.04
CA CYS A 46 1.67 -1.50 -13.64
C CYS A 46 0.17 -1.64 -13.38
N LEU A 47 -0.22 -2.84 -12.94
CA LEU A 47 -1.56 -3.18 -12.49
C LEU A 47 -1.74 -2.93 -10.98
N SER A 48 -1.00 -1.97 -10.41
CA SER A 48 -1.17 -1.65 -8.99
C SER A 48 -2.58 -1.14 -8.72
N ARG A 49 -3.05 -1.32 -7.48
CA ARG A 49 -4.43 -1.04 -7.08
C ARG A 49 -4.86 0.39 -7.44
N GLY A 50 -4.00 1.38 -7.21
CA GLY A 50 -4.26 2.78 -7.55
C GLY A 50 -4.35 3.09 -9.04
N HIS A 51 -3.88 2.23 -9.93
CA HIS A 51 -4.05 2.40 -11.39
C HIS A 51 -5.27 1.67 -11.94
N ILE A 52 -5.76 0.61 -11.28
CA ILE A 52 -6.76 -0.30 -11.85
C ILE A 52 -8.11 -0.21 -11.15
N LEU A 53 -8.12 -0.10 -9.83
CA LEU A 53 -9.37 -0.13 -9.06
C LEU A 53 -10.19 1.14 -9.26
N HIS A 54 -11.46 1.06 -8.90
CA HIS A 54 -12.41 2.17 -8.97
C HIS A 54 -12.48 2.80 -10.37
N GLU A 55 -12.56 1.94 -11.40
CA GLU A 55 -12.69 2.34 -12.81
C GLU A 55 -11.48 3.10 -13.38
N ARG A 56 -10.37 3.20 -12.61
CA ARG A 56 -9.15 3.88 -13.08
C ARG A 56 -8.44 3.17 -14.22
N TYR A 57 -8.75 1.90 -14.46
CA TYR A 57 -8.24 1.19 -15.63
C TYR A 57 -8.67 1.84 -16.97
N ASP A 58 -9.82 2.53 -16.97
CA ASP A 58 -10.36 3.26 -18.13
C ASP A 58 -9.77 4.68 -18.29
N LEU A 59 -9.01 5.18 -17.31
CA LEU A 59 -8.36 6.49 -17.42
C LEU A 59 -7.14 6.43 -18.33
N GLU A 60 -6.89 7.51 -19.08
CA GLU A 60 -5.71 7.63 -19.95
C GLU A 60 -4.46 8.05 -19.17
N THR A 61 -4.10 7.29 -18.13
CA THR A 61 -2.89 7.52 -17.34
C THR A 61 -1.75 6.61 -17.80
N SER A 62 -0.51 7.12 -17.81
CA SER A 62 0.69 6.32 -18.11
C SER A 62 0.93 5.27 -17.02
N ARG A 63 0.66 3.99 -17.28
CA ARG A 63 0.87 2.91 -16.30
C ARG A 63 2.28 2.31 -16.32
N GLY A 64 3.24 2.91 -17.04
CA GLY A 64 4.59 2.39 -17.12
C GLY A 64 4.75 1.26 -18.17
N PRO A 65 5.77 0.38 -18.04
CA PRO A 65 6.65 0.22 -16.89
C PRO A 65 7.52 1.45 -16.64
N PHE A 66 7.76 1.77 -15.37
CA PHE A 66 8.49 2.96 -14.96
C PHE A 66 9.95 2.66 -14.67
N THR A 67 10.83 3.62 -14.92
CA THR A 67 12.27 3.48 -14.69
C THR A 67 12.72 4.06 -13.34
N SER A 68 11.84 4.80 -12.66
CA SER A 68 12.11 5.39 -11.35
C SER A 68 10.88 5.40 -10.45
N GLU A 69 11.09 5.49 -9.13
CA GLU A 69 10.00 5.65 -8.15
C GLU A 69 9.23 6.96 -8.39
N THR A 70 9.91 8.04 -8.79
CA THR A 70 9.28 9.33 -9.10
C THR A 70 8.25 9.18 -10.22
N GLU A 71 8.61 8.53 -11.33
CA GLU A 71 7.68 8.28 -12.44
C GLU A 71 6.46 7.45 -12.00
N PHE A 72 6.67 6.45 -11.15
CA PHE A 72 5.59 5.63 -10.60
C PHE A 72 4.64 6.43 -9.70
N TRP A 73 5.18 7.22 -8.77
CA TRP A 73 4.37 8.04 -7.87
C TRP A 73 3.63 9.16 -8.60
N ASP A 74 4.28 9.82 -9.56
CA ASP A 74 3.66 10.84 -10.40
C ASP A 74 2.50 10.28 -11.20
N SER A 75 2.63 9.05 -11.70
CA SER A 75 1.53 8.36 -12.37
C SER A 75 0.36 8.06 -11.44
N LEU A 76 0.62 7.51 -10.24
CA LEU A 76 -0.44 7.26 -9.26
C LEU A 76 -1.14 8.55 -8.80
N ILE A 77 -0.39 9.64 -8.61
CA ILE A 77 -0.96 10.96 -8.29
C ILE A 77 -1.82 11.46 -9.44
N SER A 78 -1.38 11.27 -10.69
CA SER A 78 -2.15 11.68 -11.86
C SER A 78 -3.47 10.91 -11.95
N ALA A 79 -3.43 9.58 -11.77
CA ALA A 79 -4.64 8.75 -11.72
C ALA A 79 -5.57 9.14 -10.56
N PHE A 80 -5.01 9.51 -9.40
CA PHE A 80 -5.77 9.96 -8.23
C PHE A 80 -6.48 11.30 -8.47
N VAL A 81 -5.78 12.28 -9.04
CA VAL A 81 -6.37 13.58 -9.39
C VAL A 81 -7.41 13.43 -10.49
N GLU A 82 -7.10 12.67 -11.54
CA GLU A 82 -8.03 12.42 -12.65
C GLU A 82 -9.28 11.65 -12.17
N HIS A 83 -9.13 10.71 -11.23
CA HIS A 83 -10.27 10.09 -10.57
C HIS A 83 -11.14 11.13 -9.86
N ALA A 84 -10.56 12.05 -9.08
CA ALA A 84 -11.32 13.09 -8.38
C ALA A 84 -12.06 14.04 -9.35
N GLU A 85 -11.53 14.22 -10.56
CA GLU A 85 -12.13 15.08 -11.59
C GLU A 85 -13.21 14.36 -12.41
N ALA A 86 -12.99 13.09 -12.78
CA ALA A 86 -13.79 12.40 -13.78
C ALA A 86 -14.64 11.24 -13.23
N LEU A 87 -14.24 10.62 -12.12
CA LEU A 87 -14.87 9.41 -11.59
C LEU A 87 -15.66 9.67 -10.31
N PRO A 88 -16.60 8.79 -9.93
CA PRO A 88 -17.31 8.89 -8.65
C PRO A 88 -16.39 8.55 -7.47
N LEU A 89 -16.30 9.45 -6.49
CA LEU A 89 -15.52 9.23 -5.26
C LEU A 89 -16.18 8.21 -4.31
N SER A 90 -17.37 7.70 -4.66
CA SER A 90 -18.01 6.57 -3.99
C SER A 90 -18.11 6.75 -2.47
N HIS A 91 -17.32 6.05 -1.66
CA HIS A 91 -17.35 6.08 -0.18
C HIS A 91 -16.34 7.07 0.44
N HIS A 92 -15.65 7.84 -0.39
CA HIS A 92 -14.52 8.67 0.02
C HIS A 92 -14.95 10.12 0.27
N CYS A 93 -14.76 10.56 1.50
CA CYS A 93 -14.97 11.94 1.93
C CYS A 93 -13.70 12.39 2.63
N PHE A 94 -12.95 13.29 1.99
CA PHE A 94 -11.58 13.59 2.42
C PHE A 94 -11.55 14.04 3.87
N VAL A 95 -12.36 15.06 4.21
CA VAL A 95 -12.53 15.54 5.58
C VAL A 95 -13.86 15.03 6.14
N ALA A 96 -13.85 13.84 6.73
CA ALA A 96 -15.01 13.29 7.42
C ALA A 96 -14.64 12.63 8.76
N PRO A 97 -15.52 12.71 9.78
CA PRO A 97 -15.32 12.04 11.06
C PRO A 97 -15.60 10.54 10.91
N VAL A 98 -14.59 9.74 10.54
CA VAL A 98 -14.74 8.29 10.33
C VAL A 98 -14.76 7.56 11.68
N PRO A 99 -15.84 6.83 12.03
CA PRO A 99 -15.88 6.11 13.30
C PRO A 99 -14.86 4.97 13.32
N SER A 100 -13.98 4.94 14.33
CA SER A 100 -13.13 3.78 14.62
C SER A 100 -13.79 2.86 15.65
N PRO A 101 -13.79 1.53 15.50
CA PRO A 101 -14.31 0.61 16.52
C PRO A 101 -13.71 0.82 17.91
N GLU A 102 -12.46 1.28 17.98
CA GLU A 102 -11.70 1.47 19.23
C GLU A 102 -12.21 2.66 20.06
N ASP A 103 -12.91 3.61 19.43
CA ASP A 103 -13.47 4.80 20.09
C ASP A 103 -14.75 4.49 20.89
N TYR A 104 -15.30 3.28 20.77
CA TYR A 104 -16.60 2.93 21.32
C TYR A 104 -16.52 1.76 22.30
N GLN A 105 -17.28 1.86 23.39
CA GLN A 105 -17.30 0.85 24.45
C GLN A 105 -18.05 -0.43 24.04
N SER A 106 -18.86 -0.37 22.98
CA SER A 106 -19.64 -1.51 22.49
C SER A 106 -19.85 -1.47 20.99
N GLY A 107 -20.00 -2.65 20.38
CA GLY A 107 -20.34 -2.77 18.95
C GLY A 107 -21.68 -2.13 18.57
N MET A 108 -22.61 -1.95 19.53
CA MET A 108 -23.87 -1.25 19.27
C MET A 108 -23.65 0.25 19.10
N GLN A 109 -22.83 0.87 19.95
CA GLN A 109 -22.46 2.29 19.82
C GLN A 109 -21.70 2.55 18.53
N TYR A 110 -20.74 1.69 18.19
CA TYR A 110 -20.00 1.77 16.93
C TYR A 110 -20.93 1.72 15.72
N LYS A 111 -21.87 0.77 15.68
CA LYS A 111 -22.88 0.69 14.59
C LYS A 111 -23.75 1.94 14.52
N GLY A 112 -24.13 2.51 15.67
CA GLY A 112 -24.85 3.78 15.72
C GLY A 112 -24.04 4.93 15.10
N ALA A 113 -22.74 5.03 15.43
CA ALA A 113 -21.86 6.03 14.86
C ALA A 113 -21.66 5.85 13.35
N VAL A 114 -21.51 4.62 12.86
CA VAL A 114 -21.44 4.31 11.42
C VAL A 114 -22.73 4.74 10.70
N SER A 115 -23.90 4.52 11.32
CA SER A 115 -25.17 4.99 10.76
C SER A 115 -25.20 6.52 10.64
N LEU A 116 -24.77 7.23 11.69
CA LEU A 116 -24.68 8.69 11.66
C LEU A 116 -23.69 9.21 10.63
N TRP A 117 -22.57 8.49 10.43
CA TRP A 117 -21.62 8.81 9.37
C TRP A 117 -22.23 8.64 7.98
N ASN A 118 -22.96 7.55 7.74
CA ASN A 118 -23.69 7.34 6.49
C ASN A 118 -24.70 8.47 6.22
N ASP A 119 -25.44 8.90 7.24
CA ASP A 119 -26.36 10.03 7.14
C ASP A 119 -25.60 11.34 6.82
N PHE A 120 -24.49 11.59 7.52
CA PHE A 120 -23.63 12.76 7.30
C PHE A 120 -23.16 12.87 5.85
N VAL A 121 -22.61 11.79 5.28
CA VAL A 121 -22.09 11.81 3.90
C VAL A 121 -23.20 11.87 2.85
N THR A 122 -24.39 11.33 3.16
CA THR A 122 -25.57 11.36 2.28
C THR A 122 -26.17 12.76 2.19
N VAL A 123 -26.29 13.47 3.32
CA VAL A 123 -26.85 14.81 3.37
C VAL A 123 -25.95 15.78 2.59
N GLY A 124 -26.50 16.34 1.51
CA GLY A 124 -25.75 17.24 0.62
C GLY A 124 -24.83 16.52 -0.37
N ARG A 125 -24.89 15.18 -0.46
CA ARG A 125 -24.09 14.35 -1.38
C ARG A 125 -22.59 14.66 -1.27
N LYS A 126 -22.07 14.67 -0.04
CA LYS A 126 -20.71 15.16 0.28
C LYS A 126 -19.63 14.40 -0.48
N LEU A 127 -19.80 13.09 -0.63
CA LEU A 127 -18.85 12.20 -1.32
C LEU A 127 -18.51 12.69 -2.73
N ASP A 128 -19.50 13.08 -3.52
CA ASP A 128 -19.31 13.55 -4.91
C ASP A 128 -19.51 15.06 -5.07
N SER A 129 -19.44 15.80 -3.97
CA SER A 129 -19.56 17.26 -3.99
C SER A 129 -18.36 17.92 -4.66
N SER A 130 -18.57 19.11 -5.22
CA SER A 130 -17.47 19.89 -5.81
C SER A 130 -16.39 20.27 -4.81
N GLU A 131 -16.78 20.47 -3.54
CA GLU A 131 -15.85 20.74 -2.43
C GLU A 131 -14.94 19.54 -2.16
N ASN A 132 -15.52 18.34 -1.99
CA ASN A 132 -14.74 17.13 -1.77
C ASN A 132 -13.81 16.82 -2.96
N ARG A 133 -14.30 16.96 -4.20
CA ARG A 133 -13.47 16.78 -5.40
C ARG A 133 -12.30 17.77 -5.42
N LEU A 134 -12.56 19.04 -5.11
CA LEU A 134 -11.52 20.06 -5.01
C LEU A 134 -10.49 19.72 -3.92
N ASP A 135 -10.92 19.19 -2.78
CA ASP A 135 -10.02 18.73 -1.71
C ASP A 135 -9.10 17.62 -2.21
N TYR A 136 -9.63 16.57 -2.86
CA TYR A 136 -8.82 15.50 -3.43
C TYR A 136 -7.84 16.03 -4.51
N SER A 137 -8.27 16.92 -5.40
CA SER A 137 -7.38 17.54 -6.40
C SER A 137 -6.27 18.36 -5.74
N ASN A 138 -6.58 19.15 -4.70
CA ASN A 138 -5.59 19.92 -3.95
C ASN A 138 -4.58 19.01 -3.24
N VAL A 139 -5.06 17.91 -2.64
CA VAL A 139 -4.23 16.89 -2.00
C VAL A 139 -3.28 16.25 -3.01
N GLY A 140 -3.78 15.85 -4.18
CA GLY A 140 -2.93 15.29 -5.22
C GLY A 140 -1.82 16.24 -5.67
N ASN A 141 -2.13 17.51 -5.85
CA ASN A 141 -1.13 18.53 -6.18
C ASN A 141 -0.12 18.75 -5.04
N ALA A 142 -0.59 18.80 -3.79
CA ALA A 142 0.28 18.91 -2.62
C ALA A 142 1.23 17.71 -2.47
N LEU A 143 0.74 16.49 -2.72
CA LEU A 143 1.57 15.29 -2.72
C LEU A 143 2.64 15.34 -3.82
N ARG A 144 2.30 15.82 -5.02
CA ARG A 144 3.27 16.01 -6.10
C ARG A 144 4.40 16.94 -5.68
N ASP A 145 4.06 18.10 -5.12
CA ASP A 145 5.04 19.08 -4.65
C ASP A 145 5.95 18.51 -3.56
N ILE A 146 5.39 17.75 -2.61
CA ILE A 146 6.15 17.09 -1.54
C ILE A 146 7.14 16.07 -2.10
N LEU A 147 6.69 15.17 -2.99
CA LEU A 147 7.53 14.10 -3.52
C LEU A 147 8.61 14.62 -4.49
N HIS A 148 8.36 15.76 -5.14
CA HIS A 148 9.39 16.46 -5.92
C HIS A 148 10.38 17.20 -5.01
N GLY A 149 9.92 17.72 -3.86
CA GLY A 149 10.75 18.39 -2.86
C GLY A 149 11.57 17.45 -1.96
N GLY A 150 11.18 16.18 -1.85
CA GLY A 150 11.87 15.16 -1.06
C GLY A 150 11.66 13.76 -1.63
N GLN A 151 12.75 13.04 -1.84
CA GLN A 151 12.68 11.63 -2.23
C GLN A 151 12.60 10.75 -0.98
N LEU A 152 11.85 9.65 -1.08
CA LEU A 152 12.01 8.52 -0.18
C LEU A 152 13.27 7.76 -0.62
N PRO A 153 14.41 7.84 0.09
CA PRO A 153 15.63 7.20 -0.38
C PRO A 153 15.46 5.67 -0.36
N ALA A 154 15.61 5.06 -1.54
CA ALA A 154 15.62 3.61 -1.71
C ALA A 154 16.79 2.98 -0.95
N ILE A 155 16.59 1.76 -0.44
CA ILE A 155 17.64 1.00 0.24
C ILE A 155 18.62 0.42 -0.81
N ILE A 156 18.09 -0.05 -1.94
CA ILE A 156 18.83 -0.49 -3.12
C ILE A 156 18.28 0.29 -4.33
N PRO A 157 18.95 1.37 -4.75
CA PRO A 157 18.37 2.37 -5.65
C PRO A 157 18.25 1.93 -7.11
N GLU A 158 19.00 0.91 -7.56
CA GLU A 158 19.02 0.55 -8.98
C GLU A 158 17.92 -0.44 -9.41
N THR A 159 17.23 -1.09 -8.46
CA THR A 159 16.31 -2.19 -8.78
C THR A 159 15.12 -2.26 -7.83
N PHE A 160 14.02 -2.85 -8.28
CA PHE A 160 12.74 -2.90 -7.59
C PHE A 160 12.34 -4.34 -7.23
N PRO A 161 12.02 -4.65 -5.97
CA PRO A 161 11.65 -6.00 -5.56
C PRO A 161 10.27 -6.40 -6.11
N LEU A 162 10.10 -7.67 -6.44
CA LEU A 162 8.81 -8.27 -6.77
C LEU A 162 7.94 -8.39 -5.52
N CYS A 163 6.69 -8.00 -5.65
CA CYS A 163 5.68 -8.10 -4.61
C CYS A 163 4.43 -8.83 -5.12
N HIS A 164 3.84 -9.62 -4.23
CA HIS A 164 2.54 -10.24 -4.44
C HIS A 164 1.45 -9.23 -4.06
N ALA A 165 0.62 -8.81 -5.01
CA ALA A 165 -0.33 -7.70 -4.81
C ALA A 165 -1.46 -8.00 -3.79
N ASP A 166 -1.77 -9.27 -3.55
CA ASP A 166 -2.76 -9.70 -2.54
C ASP A 166 -2.24 -10.88 -1.70
N LEU A 167 -1.17 -10.66 -0.94
CA LEU A 167 -0.65 -11.71 -0.05
C LEU A 167 -1.52 -11.81 1.21
N SER A 168 -2.69 -12.44 1.07
CA SER A 168 -3.65 -12.67 2.13
C SER A 168 -3.79 -14.16 2.46
N VAL A 169 -4.43 -14.47 3.59
CA VAL A 169 -4.69 -15.86 4.02
C VAL A 169 -5.49 -16.66 3.00
N ASN A 170 -6.23 -16.00 2.11
CA ASN A 170 -6.99 -16.65 1.04
C ASN A 170 -6.09 -17.20 -0.08
N ASN A 171 -4.89 -16.63 -0.22
CA ASN A 171 -3.93 -16.96 -1.28
C ASN A 171 -2.76 -17.81 -0.78
N ILE A 172 -2.80 -18.25 0.48
CA ILE A 172 -1.74 -19.03 1.14
C ILE A 172 -2.31 -20.39 1.54
N TYR A 173 -1.68 -21.47 1.07
CA TYR A 173 -2.00 -22.83 1.46
C TYR A 173 -0.98 -23.35 2.46
N VAL A 174 -1.47 -23.98 3.53
CA VAL A 174 -0.65 -24.63 4.55
C VAL A 174 -0.95 -26.14 4.64
N ASP A 175 0.03 -26.92 5.06
CA ASP A 175 -0.17 -28.34 5.40
C ASP A 175 -0.67 -28.51 6.86
N ASP A 176 -0.83 -29.77 7.29
CA ASP A 176 -1.29 -30.12 8.65
C ASP A 176 -0.34 -29.64 9.76
N ASP A 177 0.92 -29.35 9.41
CA ASP A 177 1.95 -28.83 10.32
C ASP A 177 2.08 -27.29 10.26
N TYR A 178 1.15 -26.62 9.55
CA TYR A 178 1.11 -25.17 9.32
C TYR A 178 2.28 -24.62 8.48
N ASN A 179 2.96 -25.46 7.71
CA ASN A 179 3.99 -24.96 6.78
C ASN A 179 3.33 -24.44 5.51
N ILE A 180 3.77 -23.28 5.02
CA ILE A 180 3.32 -22.74 3.73
C ILE A 180 3.80 -23.67 2.61
N THR A 181 2.84 -24.29 1.91
CA THR A 181 3.11 -25.21 0.79
C THR A 181 3.02 -24.52 -0.56
N ARG A 182 2.09 -23.56 -0.69
CA ARG A 182 1.83 -22.85 -1.96
C ARG A 182 1.32 -21.43 -1.71
N ILE A 183 1.69 -20.53 -2.62
CA ILE A 183 1.11 -19.20 -2.77
C ILE A 183 0.54 -19.12 -4.19
N ILE A 184 -0.70 -18.70 -4.32
CA ILE A 184 -1.43 -18.61 -5.60
C ILE A 184 -1.82 -17.16 -5.89
N ASP A 185 -2.43 -16.95 -7.06
CA ASP A 185 -2.97 -15.66 -7.51
C ASP A 185 -1.91 -14.57 -7.76
N TRP A 186 -0.90 -14.96 -8.55
CA TRP A 186 0.19 -14.08 -8.99
C TRP A 186 -0.19 -13.14 -10.15
N ALA A 187 -1.47 -13.09 -10.53
CA ALA A 187 -1.93 -12.37 -11.74
C ALA A 187 -1.61 -10.86 -11.72
N PHE A 188 -1.44 -10.29 -10.53
CA PHE A 188 -1.10 -8.86 -10.33
C PHE A 188 0.29 -8.67 -9.71
N ALA A 189 1.14 -9.70 -9.74
CA ALA A 189 2.49 -9.61 -9.22
C ALA A 189 3.25 -8.48 -9.93
N SER A 190 3.86 -7.61 -9.12
CA SER A 190 4.44 -6.36 -9.62
C SER A 190 5.75 -6.07 -8.93
N SER A 191 6.73 -5.55 -9.66
CA SER A 191 7.85 -4.88 -9.00
C SER A 191 7.36 -3.54 -8.47
N ILE A 192 7.81 -3.16 -7.28
CA ILE A 192 7.32 -1.98 -6.57
C ILE A 192 8.48 -1.14 -6.01
N PRO A 193 8.26 0.16 -5.70
CA PRO A 193 9.17 0.92 -4.84
C PRO A 193 9.55 0.13 -3.57
N GLU A 194 10.82 0.18 -3.18
CA GLU A 194 11.29 -0.60 -2.03
C GLU A 194 10.68 -0.10 -0.71
N SER A 195 10.36 1.19 -0.67
CA SER A 195 9.65 1.82 0.44
C SER A 195 8.28 1.16 0.71
N MET A 196 7.56 0.76 -0.34
CA MET A 196 6.27 0.04 -0.23
C MET A 196 6.42 -1.41 0.20
N PHE A 197 7.59 -2.02 -0.08
CA PHE A 197 7.88 -3.39 0.32
C PHE A 197 8.11 -3.52 1.84
N SER A 198 8.54 -2.44 2.48
CA SER A 198 9.00 -2.42 3.88
C SER A 198 7.90 -2.24 4.94
N ASP A 199 6.63 -2.03 4.55
CA ASP A 199 5.48 -1.86 5.48
C ASP A 199 4.97 -3.17 6.11
N LEU A 200 5.89 -4.09 6.29
CA LEU A 200 5.62 -5.35 6.91
C LEU A 200 5.59 -5.08 8.42
N ARG A 201 4.44 -5.30 9.08
CA ARG A 201 4.24 -5.19 10.55
C ARG A 201 5.50 -5.62 11.31
N THR A 202 5.82 -5.01 12.46
CA THR A 202 7.06 -5.28 13.23
C THR A 202 7.42 -6.76 13.38
N SER A 203 6.43 -7.63 13.64
CA SER A 203 6.63 -9.09 13.73
C SER A 203 7.12 -9.72 12.42
N PHE A 204 6.65 -9.19 11.30
CA PHE A 204 7.05 -9.59 9.95
C PHE A 204 8.46 -9.07 9.64
N THR A 205 8.78 -7.82 9.99
CA THR A 205 10.14 -7.27 9.85
C THR A 205 11.16 -8.16 10.55
N ASP A 206 10.85 -8.62 11.78
CA ASP A 206 11.72 -9.50 12.53
C ASP A 206 11.91 -10.87 11.85
N GLY A 207 10.83 -11.45 11.30
CA GLY A 207 10.90 -12.70 10.53
C GLY A 207 11.70 -12.54 9.22
N PHE A 208 11.54 -11.40 8.54
CA PHE A 208 12.28 -11.04 7.33
C PHE A 208 13.77 -10.90 7.61
N ILE A 209 14.14 -10.16 8.65
CA ILE A 209 15.53 -10.00 9.07
C ILE A 209 16.13 -11.33 9.53
N ALA A 210 15.38 -12.15 10.29
CA ALA A 210 15.85 -13.46 10.73
C ALA A 210 16.11 -14.43 9.57
N ALA A 211 15.41 -14.26 8.45
CA ALA A 211 15.61 -15.06 7.24
C ALA A 211 16.80 -14.61 6.39
N MET A 212 17.39 -13.44 6.66
CA MET A 212 18.58 -12.99 5.94
C MET A 212 19.78 -13.89 6.25
N PRO A 213 20.53 -14.36 5.24
CA PRO A 213 21.75 -15.12 5.45
C PRO A 213 22.75 -14.32 6.31
N GLY A 214 23.53 -15.01 7.14
CA GLY A 214 24.57 -14.36 7.97
C GLY A 214 25.69 -13.65 7.20
N ALA A 215 25.74 -13.83 5.87
CA ALA A 215 26.67 -13.15 4.97
C ALA A 215 26.11 -11.82 4.40
N VAL A 216 24.85 -11.46 4.69
CA VAL A 216 24.29 -10.16 4.30
C VAL A 216 25.01 -9.05 5.04
N GLU A 217 25.31 -7.96 4.34
CA GLU A 217 26.03 -6.84 4.91
C GLU A 217 25.24 -6.24 6.09
N LYS A 218 25.93 -6.03 7.23
CA LYS A 218 25.29 -5.46 8.43
C LYS A 218 24.68 -4.09 8.17
N SER A 219 25.24 -3.32 7.24
CA SER A 219 24.70 -2.03 6.80
C SER A 219 23.29 -2.18 6.21
N LEU A 220 23.06 -3.19 5.36
CA LEU A 220 21.76 -3.46 4.76
C LEU A 220 20.71 -3.86 5.80
N ILE A 221 21.09 -4.70 6.76
CA ILE A 221 20.22 -5.09 7.89
C ILE A 221 19.82 -3.86 8.71
N ASN A 222 20.78 -2.96 8.99
CA ASN A 222 20.50 -1.72 9.70
C ASN A 222 19.59 -0.80 8.89
N SER A 223 19.78 -0.68 7.57
CA SER A 223 18.91 0.11 6.70
C SER A 223 17.44 -0.34 6.78
N TYR A 224 17.16 -1.66 6.77
CA TYR A 224 15.80 -2.17 6.96
C TYR A 224 15.26 -2.00 8.38
N ARG A 225 16.12 -1.97 9.40
CA ARG A 225 15.72 -1.69 10.80
C ARG A 225 15.41 -0.22 11.05
N GLU A 226 16.07 0.68 10.33
CA GLU A 226 15.91 2.13 10.44
C GLU A 226 14.86 2.70 9.46
N SER A 227 14.28 1.86 8.59
CA SER A 227 13.22 2.24 7.65
C SER A 227 11.75 2.22 8.13
N PRO A 228 11.34 1.93 9.40
CA PRO A 228 9.92 1.87 9.77
C PRO A 228 9.14 3.15 9.46
N ASP A 229 9.71 4.31 9.73
CA ASP A 229 9.07 5.59 9.43
C ASP A 229 8.88 5.78 7.92
N ARG A 230 9.84 5.31 7.11
CA ARG A 230 9.77 5.38 5.63
C ARG A 230 8.70 4.45 5.09
N ALA A 231 8.67 3.23 5.61
CA ALA A 231 7.67 2.23 5.27
C ALA A 231 6.26 2.74 5.56
N HIS A 232 6.08 3.35 6.72
CA HIS A 232 4.79 3.89 7.14
C HIS A 232 4.32 5.06 6.27
N VAL A 233 5.24 5.94 5.84
CA VAL A 233 4.94 7.03 4.91
C VAL A 233 4.56 6.49 3.52
N ALA A 234 5.35 5.56 2.97
CA ALA A 234 5.07 4.96 1.66
C ALA A 234 3.77 4.16 1.67
N TRP A 235 3.46 3.48 2.77
CA TRP A 235 2.18 2.82 2.97
C TRP A 235 1.03 3.80 3.00
N SER A 236 1.13 4.87 3.81
CA SER A 236 0.08 5.87 3.92
C SER A 236 -0.19 6.54 2.57
N LEU A 237 0.88 6.85 1.84
CA LEU A 237 0.83 7.38 0.47
C LEU A 237 0.15 6.40 -0.49
N SER A 238 0.60 5.13 -0.53
CA SER A 238 0.03 4.11 -1.41
C SER A 238 -1.46 3.91 -1.17
N ARG A 239 -1.87 3.87 0.10
CA ARG A 239 -3.26 3.66 0.51
C ARG A 239 -4.17 4.83 0.13
N LEU A 240 -3.71 6.04 0.41
CA LEU A 240 -4.39 7.26 0.02
C LEU A 240 -4.57 7.34 -1.50
N LEU A 241 -3.46 7.16 -2.24
CA LEU A 241 -3.50 7.20 -3.70
C LEU A 241 -4.37 6.07 -4.27
N SER A 242 -4.45 4.91 -3.61
CA SER A 242 -5.29 3.79 -4.05
C SER A 242 -6.77 3.91 -3.63
N LEU A 243 -7.13 4.89 -2.81
CA LEU A 243 -8.47 5.00 -2.19
C LEU A 243 -8.90 3.69 -1.51
N ASP A 244 -7.97 3.04 -0.79
CA ASP A 244 -8.24 1.75 -0.15
C ASP A 244 -8.53 1.86 1.35
N TYR A 245 -8.70 3.09 1.85
CA TYR A 245 -9.01 3.42 3.23
C TYR A 245 -10.14 4.45 3.31
N ILE A 246 -10.70 4.66 4.51
CA ILE A 246 -11.85 5.57 4.68
C ILE A 246 -11.45 6.88 5.36
N ALA A 247 -10.45 6.86 6.26
CA ALA A 247 -9.95 8.08 6.89
C ALA A 247 -8.77 8.66 6.09
N ASP A 248 -9.10 9.16 4.89
CA ASP A 248 -8.12 9.62 3.89
C ASP A 248 -7.31 10.85 4.38
N TYR A 249 -7.94 11.74 5.17
CA TYR A 249 -7.24 12.85 5.80
C TYR A 249 -6.09 12.38 6.71
N ASP A 250 -6.29 11.31 7.50
CA ASP A 250 -5.27 10.82 8.43
C ASP A 250 -4.05 10.26 7.68
N LEU A 251 -4.28 9.59 6.55
CA LEU A 251 -3.21 9.14 5.66
C LEU A 251 -2.45 10.33 5.07
N PHE A 252 -3.17 11.35 4.57
CA PHE A 252 -2.55 12.56 4.04
C PHE A 252 -1.73 13.28 5.11
N ALA A 253 -2.29 13.50 6.30
CA ALA A 253 -1.62 14.15 7.41
C ALA A 253 -0.33 13.42 7.82
N THR A 254 -0.36 12.09 7.82
CA THR A 254 0.81 11.25 8.08
C THR A 254 1.93 11.51 7.07
N VAL A 255 1.61 11.50 5.78
CA VAL A 255 2.58 11.81 4.72
C VAL A 255 3.07 13.25 4.87
N TRP A 256 2.17 14.22 4.93
CA TRP A 256 2.46 15.65 5.01
C TRP A 256 3.42 16.00 6.16
N HIS A 257 3.12 15.54 7.37
CA HIS A 257 3.95 15.83 8.54
C HIS A 257 5.32 15.15 8.50
N SER A 258 5.44 14.02 7.81
CA SER A 258 6.73 13.31 7.70
C SER A 258 7.73 14.07 6.84
N PHE A 259 7.25 14.76 5.80
CA PHE A 259 8.09 15.62 4.96
C PHE A 259 8.33 17.01 5.55
N GLN A 260 7.43 17.52 6.40
CA GLN A 260 7.67 18.78 7.12
C GLN A 260 8.74 18.66 8.23
N LYS A 261 8.90 17.49 8.85
CA LYS A 261 9.93 17.25 9.87
C LYS A 261 11.35 17.07 9.30
N ALA A 262 11.48 16.91 7.99
CA ALA A 262 12.76 16.66 7.31
C ALA A 262 13.53 17.96 6.93
N HIS A 263 12.94 19.13 7.20
CA HIS A 263 13.51 20.46 7.01
C HIS A 263 13.67 21.20 8.35
#